data_AF-A0A0M0JKV7-F1
#
_entry.id   AF-A0A0M0JKV7-F1
#
_cell.length_a   1.000
_cell.length_b   1.000
_cell.length_c   1.000
_cell.angle_alpha   90.00
_cell.angle_beta   90.00
_cell.angle_gamma   90.00
#
_symmetry.space_group_name_H-M   'P 1'
#
loop_
_entity.id
_entity.type
_entity.pdbx_description
1 polymer ?
#
loop_
_entity_poly.entity_id
_entity_poly.type
_entity_poly.pdbx_seq_one_letter_code
_entity_poly.pdbx_strand_id
1 'polypeptide(L)'
;MKKASLERAQGLSIWTGRTMSITHVNDVTEDLGLGEGRTNQNFIAKDSASGERFFIRVGSDLPAYGVSRVKEQAAARAVEAAGIGARVIHTELPDVLVCAFIDGRSLTEERTLVSSYLQLDALSAQQALTFQCVKVLATLRETLWGVVAEKALSLAVATVAKERPANPLLAIAAAIRGQ
;
A
#
# COMPACT_ATOMS: atom_id res chain seq x y z
N MET A 1 20.32 -3.17 -3.86
CA MET A 1 20.04 -2.01 -3.00
C MET A 1 19.30 -2.37 -1.71
N LYS A 2 18.19 -3.13 -1.74
CA LYS A 2 17.43 -3.48 -0.53
C LYS A 2 18.26 -4.14 0.58
N LYS A 3 19.11 -5.10 0.21
CA LYS A 3 19.99 -5.80 1.15
C LYS A 3 20.98 -4.86 1.87
N ALA A 4 21.64 -3.96 1.13
CA ALA A 4 22.63 -3.04 1.69
C ALA A 4 22.02 -2.03 2.66
N SER A 5 20.83 -1.49 2.37
CA SER A 5 20.14 -0.57 3.28
C SER A 5 19.61 -1.25 4.53
N LEU A 6 19.20 -2.53 4.42
CA LEU A 6 18.82 -3.33 5.59
C LEU A 6 20.03 -3.62 6.49
N GLU A 7 21.15 -4.06 5.90
CA GLU A 7 22.42 -4.27 6.64
C GLU A 7 22.85 -2.97 7.33
N ARG A 8 22.73 -1.83 6.64
CA ARG A 8 23.01 -0.52 7.20
C ARG A 8 22.10 -0.17 8.38
N ALA A 9 20.81 -0.43 8.28
CA ALA A 9 19.85 -0.20 9.36
C ALA A 9 20.10 -1.12 10.58
N GLN A 10 20.56 -2.35 10.35
CA GLN A 10 20.92 -3.31 11.40
C GLN A 10 22.25 -2.98 12.08
N GLY A 11 23.20 -2.40 11.35
CA GLY A 11 24.55 -2.10 11.84
C GLY A 11 24.70 -0.75 12.56
N LEU A 12 23.61 -0.06 12.93
CA LEU A 12 23.73 1.25 13.58
C LEU A 12 24.31 1.14 14.99
N SER A 13 25.21 2.06 15.32
CA SER A 13 25.91 2.12 16.61
C SER A 13 24.96 2.25 17.81
N ILE A 14 23.82 2.90 17.62
CA ILE A 14 22.78 3.08 18.64
C ILE A 14 22.10 1.79 19.11
N TRP A 15 22.28 0.69 18.37
CA TRP A 15 21.75 -0.62 18.75
C TRP A 15 22.70 -1.38 19.67
N THR A 16 23.88 -0.84 19.99
CA THR A 16 24.84 -1.51 20.88
C THR A 16 24.19 -1.82 22.23
N GLY A 17 24.18 -3.11 22.60
CA GLY A 17 23.52 -3.59 23.82
C GLY A 17 21.99 -3.75 23.72
N ARG A 18 21.39 -3.58 22.54
CA ARG A 18 19.96 -3.82 22.27
C ARG A 18 19.79 -4.89 21.20
N THR A 19 18.73 -5.68 21.32
CA THR A 19 18.37 -6.69 20.33
C THR A 19 17.20 -6.19 19.49
N MET A 20 17.51 -5.66 18.32
CA MET A 20 16.51 -5.05 17.43
C MET A 20 15.97 -6.08 16.43
N SER A 21 14.64 -6.16 16.32
CA SER A 21 13.95 -6.74 15.17
C SER A 21 13.68 -5.63 14.16
N ILE A 22 14.25 -5.74 12.95
CA ILE A 22 14.10 -4.72 11.91
C ILE A 22 13.29 -5.29 10.76
N THR A 23 12.19 -4.61 10.43
CA THR A 23 11.25 -4.99 9.37
C THR A 23 11.22 -3.90 8.31
N HIS A 24 11.18 -4.28 7.04
CA HIS A 24 11.04 -3.31 5.95
C HIS A 24 9.60 -2.77 5.93
N VAL A 25 9.42 -1.48 5.62
CA VAL A 25 8.10 -0.85 5.69
C VAL A 25 7.05 -1.50 4.79
N ASN A 26 7.47 -2.05 3.65
CA ASN A 26 6.59 -2.75 2.71
C ASN A 26 5.93 -3.99 3.31
N ASP A 27 6.57 -4.62 4.29
CA ASP A 27 6.03 -5.83 4.93
C ASP A 27 4.93 -5.49 5.95
N VAL A 28 4.74 -4.20 6.25
CA VAL A 28 3.76 -3.68 7.23
C VAL A 28 2.86 -2.59 6.63
N THR A 29 2.86 -2.44 5.29
CA THR A 29 2.06 -1.42 4.59
C THR A 29 0.57 -1.60 4.84
N GLU A 30 0.06 -2.84 4.86
CA GLU A 30 -1.37 -3.10 5.09
C GLU A 30 -1.81 -2.75 6.52
N ASP A 31 -0.92 -2.87 7.49
CA ASP A 31 -1.22 -2.59 8.89
C ASP A 31 -1.09 -1.09 9.19
N LEU A 32 0.03 -0.51 8.79
CA LEU A 32 0.45 0.84 9.19
C LEU A 32 0.19 1.90 8.11
N GLY A 33 -0.22 1.50 6.91
CA GLY A 33 -0.43 2.42 5.79
C GLY A 33 0.85 3.09 5.30
N LEU A 34 2.01 2.63 5.77
CA LEU A 34 3.30 3.22 5.45
C LEU A 34 3.80 2.67 4.11
N GLY A 35 4.39 3.55 3.30
CA GLY A 35 4.97 3.20 2.00
C GLY A 35 6.47 3.42 1.94
N GLU A 36 7.11 2.79 0.96
CA GLU A 36 8.50 3.07 0.60
C GLU A 36 8.64 4.52 0.12
N GLY A 37 9.76 5.16 0.45
CA GLY A 37 10.06 6.49 -0.09
C GLY A 37 10.57 6.38 -1.53
N ARG A 38 10.26 7.37 -2.37
CA ARG A 38 10.73 7.38 -3.78
C ARG A 38 12.26 7.32 -3.92
N THR A 39 12.98 7.83 -2.93
CA THR A 39 14.44 8.00 -2.94
C THR A 39 15.13 7.47 -1.68
N ASN A 40 14.39 6.76 -0.84
CA ASN A 40 14.85 6.27 0.45
C ASN A 40 14.15 4.96 0.81
N GLN A 41 14.84 4.15 1.60
CA GLN A 41 14.31 2.92 2.15
C GLN A 41 14.00 3.11 3.62
N ASN A 42 12.82 2.64 4.01
CA ASN A 42 12.28 2.84 5.34
C ASN A 42 12.11 1.50 6.04
N PHE A 43 12.44 1.49 7.32
CA PHE A 43 12.37 0.32 8.17
C PHE A 43 11.74 0.69 9.51
N ILE A 44 11.14 -0.30 10.16
CA ILE A 44 10.71 -0.20 11.54
C ILE A 44 11.61 -1.11 12.35
N ALA A 45 12.23 -0.55 13.38
CA ALA A 45 12.97 -1.34 14.35
C ALA A 45 12.17 -1.44 15.64
N LYS A 46 12.10 -2.64 16.20
CA LYS A 46 11.48 -2.92 17.49
C LYS A 46 12.52 -3.53 18.40
N ASP A 47 12.71 -2.94 19.57
CA ASP A 47 13.55 -3.52 20.61
C ASP A 47 12.83 -4.74 21.21
N SER A 48 13.47 -5.89 21.18
CA SER A 48 12.90 -7.15 21.69
C SER A 48 12.72 -7.14 23.20
N ALA A 49 13.56 -6.40 23.93
CA ALA A 49 13.52 -6.38 25.39
C ALA A 49 12.47 -5.40 25.93
N SER A 50 12.43 -4.18 25.39
CA SER A 50 11.54 -3.11 25.85
C SER A 50 10.22 -3.02 25.08
N GLY A 51 10.19 -3.55 23.85
CA GLY A 51 9.08 -3.37 22.92
C GLY A 51 9.03 -2.00 22.22
N GLU A 52 9.97 -1.09 22.53
CA GLU A 52 10.03 0.25 21.94
C GLU A 52 10.23 0.17 20.42
N ARG A 53 9.55 1.06 19.68
CA ARG A 53 9.60 1.10 18.22
C ARG A 53 10.27 2.37 17.72
N PHE A 54 10.99 2.23 16.62
CA PHE A 54 11.71 3.29 15.93
C PHE A 54 11.41 3.23 14.43
N PHE A 55 11.37 4.40 13.80
CA PHE A 55 11.34 4.52 12.36
C PHE A 55 12.75 4.86 11.86
N ILE A 56 13.27 4.05 10.95
CA ILE A 56 14.59 4.22 10.36
C ILE A 56 14.41 4.58 8.89
N ARG A 57 15.14 5.60 8.46
CA ARG A 57 15.23 6.00 7.06
C ARG A 57 16.68 5.94 6.61
N VAL A 58 16.91 5.21 5.53
CA VAL A 58 18.22 5.08 4.87
C VAL A 58 18.11 5.62 3.45
N GLY A 59 18.93 6.61 3.09
CA GLY A 59 18.93 7.18 1.75
C GLY A 59 20.24 7.87 1.41
N SER A 60 20.33 8.45 0.21
CA SER A 60 21.51 9.21 -0.22
C SER A 60 21.11 10.60 -0.68
N ASP A 61 22.06 11.53 -0.77
CA ASP A 61 21.84 12.81 -1.44
C ASP A 61 21.45 12.60 -2.90
N LEU A 62 20.56 13.47 -3.39
CA LEU A 62 20.20 13.55 -4.81
C LEU A 62 20.08 15.03 -5.22
N PRO A 63 21.22 15.71 -5.44
CA PRO A 63 21.26 17.15 -5.71
C PRO A 63 20.43 17.56 -6.93
N ALA A 64 20.41 16.73 -7.99
CA ALA A 64 19.61 16.97 -9.19
C ALA A 64 18.10 17.10 -8.92
N TYR A 65 17.62 16.53 -7.82
CA TYR A 65 16.22 16.60 -7.38
C TYR A 65 16.05 17.49 -6.13
N GLY A 66 17.07 18.28 -5.77
CA GLY A 66 17.05 19.17 -4.60
C GLY A 66 17.08 18.47 -3.25
N VAL A 67 17.40 17.16 -3.22
CA VAL A 67 17.39 16.36 -2.00
C VAL A 67 18.75 16.43 -1.31
N SER A 68 18.78 16.99 -0.10
CA SER A 68 19.96 17.08 0.76
C SER A 68 19.67 16.50 2.15
N ARG A 69 20.46 15.51 2.57
CA ARG A 69 20.33 14.79 3.84
C ARG A 69 20.75 15.63 5.03
N VAL A 70 21.72 16.52 4.84
CA VAL A 70 22.06 17.54 5.86
C VAL A 70 20.85 18.43 6.15
N LYS A 71 20.19 18.94 5.10
CA LYS A 71 18.99 19.79 5.27
C LYS A 71 17.83 19.03 5.89
N GLU A 72 17.64 17.77 5.50
CA GLU A 72 16.60 16.91 6.05
C GLU A 72 16.79 16.64 7.54
N GLN A 73 18.00 16.27 7.96
CA GLN A 73 18.29 16.02 9.38
C GLN A 73 18.16 17.30 10.21
N ALA A 74 18.59 18.44 9.68
CA ALA A 74 18.40 19.74 10.33
C ALA A 74 16.91 20.10 10.49
N ALA A 75 16.11 19.86 9.44
CA ALA A 75 14.67 20.09 9.47
C ALA A 75 13.97 19.15 10.48
N ALA A 76 14.35 17.87 10.53
CA ALA A 76 13.79 16.92 11.49
C ALA A 76 14.00 17.39 12.94
N ARG A 77 15.22 17.85 13.28
CA ARG A 77 15.54 18.40 14.60
C ARG A 77 14.77 19.69 14.91
N ALA A 78 14.58 20.56 13.92
CA ALA A 78 13.84 21.81 14.10
C ALA A 78 12.34 21.54 14.39
N VAL A 79 11.74 20.60 13.67
CA VAL A 79 10.31 20.25 13.83
C VAL A 79 10.08 19.47 15.14
N GLU A 80 11.04 18.64 15.55
CA GLU A 80 11.06 18.06 16.91
C GLU A 80 11.11 19.15 17.99
N ALA A 81 12.05 20.11 17.88
CA ALA A 81 12.20 21.18 18.85
C ALA A 81 10.96 22.08 18.94
N ALA A 82 10.19 22.18 17.85
CA ALA A 82 8.90 22.86 17.81
C ALA A 82 7.74 22.05 18.41
N GLY A 83 7.96 20.79 18.81
CA GLY A 83 6.92 19.90 19.35
C GLY A 83 5.92 19.39 18.29
N ILE A 84 6.26 19.51 17.01
CA ILE A 84 5.39 19.13 15.88
C ILE A 84 5.75 17.74 15.37
N GLY A 85 7.05 17.40 15.38
CA GLY A 85 7.60 16.22 14.73
C GLY A 85 7.91 15.08 15.68
N ALA A 86 8.23 13.92 15.10
CA ALA A 86 8.76 12.81 15.87
C ALA A 86 10.08 13.18 16.55
N ARG A 87 10.30 12.63 17.75
CA ARG A 87 11.57 12.75 18.47
C ARG A 87 12.70 12.15 17.64
N VAL A 88 13.78 12.89 17.40
CA VAL A 88 14.95 12.41 16.65
C VAL A 88 15.86 11.66 17.62
N ILE A 89 16.01 10.36 17.38
CA ILE A 89 16.81 9.47 18.23
C ILE A 89 18.26 9.47 17.78
N HIS A 90 18.49 9.45 16.47
CA HIS A 90 19.82 9.32 15.91
C HIS A 90 19.92 9.83 14.48
N THR A 91 21.10 10.29 14.10
CA THR A 91 21.41 10.71 12.74
C THR A 91 22.86 10.34 12.43
N GLU A 92 23.10 9.75 11.26
CA GLU A 92 24.45 9.61 10.72
C GLU A 92 24.45 10.17 9.31
N LEU A 93 25.39 11.08 9.01
CA LEU A 93 25.61 11.52 7.65
C LEU A 93 26.50 10.49 6.92
N PRO A 94 26.25 10.24 5.63
CA PRO A 94 25.32 10.97 4.77
C PRO A 94 23.89 10.38 4.71
N ASP A 95 23.58 9.28 5.40
CA ASP A 95 22.53 8.37 4.93
C ASP A 95 21.41 8.01 5.91
N VAL A 96 21.59 8.18 7.22
CA VAL A 96 20.68 7.61 8.23
C VAL A 96 19.99 8.68 9.07
N LEU A 97 18.68 8.52 9.23
CA LEU A 97 17.85 9.22 10.20
C LEU A 97 17.00 8.21 10.96
N VAL A 98 17.03 8.26 12.29
CA VAL A 98 16.21 7.42 13.17
C VAL A 98 15.37 8.31 14.07
N CYS A 99 14.06 8.07 14.07
CA CYS A 99 13.10 8.78 14.91
C CYS A 99 12.31 7.80 15.78
N ALA A 100 11.72 8.30 16.85
CA ALA A 100 10.73 7.57 17.61
C ALA A 100 9.56 7.19 16.68
N PHE A 101 9.06 5.97 16.80
CA PHE A 101 7.89 5.57 16.04
C PHE A 101 6.65 6.27 16.60
N ILE A 102 5.87 6.90 15.71
CA ILE A 102 4.59 7.49 16.07
C ILE A 102 3.51 6.43 15.85
N ASP A 103 2.81 6.08 16.91
CA ASP A 103 1.71 5.13 16.83
C ASP A 103 0.56 5.72 16.01
N GLY A 104 0.17 4.98 14.98
CA GLY A 104 -0.89 5.39 14.08
C GLY A 104 -0.79 4.67 12.75
N ARG A 105 -1.76 4.98 11.89
CA ARG A 105 -1.81 4.50 10.51
C ARG A 105 -1.83 5.70 9.59
N SER A 106 -0.97 5.69 8.58
CA SER A 106 -1.00 6.75 7.56
C SER A 106 -2.32 6.70 6.80
N LEU A 107 -2.87 7.89 6.51
CA LEU A 107 -4.05 8.01 5.67
C LEU A 107 -3.70 7.53 4.27
N THR A 108 -4.55 6.65 3.72
CA THR A 108 -4.49 6.27 2.32
C THR A 108 -5.58 7.01 1.56
N GLU A 109 -5.34 7.27 0.27
CA GLU A 109 -6.32 7.92 -0.61
C GLU A 109 -7.65 7.15 -0.57
N GLU A 110 -7.60 5.83 -0.72
CA GLU A 110 -8.78 4.96 -0.66
C GLU A 110 -9.58 5.15 0.64
N ARG A 111 -8.93 5.11 1.80
CA ARG A 111 -9.64 5.29 3.09
C ARG A 111 -10.23 6.68 3.21
N THR A 112 -9.52 7.70 2.72
CA THR A 112 -9.99 9.09 2.71
C THR A 112 -11.24 9.25 1.85
N LEU A 113 -11.22 8.69 0.63
CA LEU A 113 -12.34 8.75 -0.30
C LEU A 113 -13.57 7.99 0.23
N VAL A 114 -13.38 6.79 0.76
CA VAL A 114 -14.48 5.98 1.30
C VAL A 114 -15.06 6.63 2.56
N SER A 115 -14.22 7.15 3.47
CA SER A 115 -14.68 7.95 4.61
C SER A 115 -15.50 9.14 4.17
N SER A 116 -15.02 9.91 3.18
CA SER A 116 -15.74 11.06 2.65
C SER A 116 -17.07 10.67 2.01
N TYR A 117 -17.11 9.59 1.24
CA TYR A 117 -18.33 9.09 0.60
C TYR A 117 -19.38 8.67 1.63
N LEU A 118 -18.94 8.02 2.72
CA LEU A 118 -19.80 7.59 3.82
C LEU A 118 -20.07 8.70 4.85
N GLN A 119 -19.51 9.91 4.66
CA GLN A 119 -19.60 11.03 5.60
C GLN A 119 -19.15 10.66 7.02
N LEU A 120 -18.05 9.92 7.12
CA LEU A 120 -17.43 9.50 8.37
C LEU A 120 -16.10 10.24 8.58
N ASP A 121 -15.81 10.61 9.82
CA ASP A 121 -14.52 11.21 10.19
C ASP A 121 -13.35 10.27 9.87
N ALA A 122 -13.50 8.97 10.14
CA ALA A 122 -12.53 7.94 9.80
C ALA A 122 -13.19 6.54 9.71
N LEU A 123 -12.63 5.66 8.88
CA LEU A 123 -13.04 4.26 8.85
C LEU A 123 -12.46 3.47 10.02
N SER A 124 -13.33 2.75 10.74
CA SER A 124 -12.91 1.66 11.62
C SER A 124 -12.17 0.56 10.84
N ALA A 125 -11.42 -0.28 11.55
CA ALA A 125 -10.75 -1.44 10.97
C ALA A 125 -11.75 -2.39 10.27
N GLN A 126 -12.90 -2.63 10.91
CA GLN A 126 -13.94 -3.49 10.36
C GLN A 126 -14.54 -2.92 9.07
N GLN A 127 -14.87 -1.63 9.03
CA GLN A 127 -15.41 -0.98 7.82
C GLN A 127 -14.41 -1.02 6.65
N ALA A 128 -13.13 -0.78 6.93
CA ALA A 128 -12.09 -0.88 5.91
C ALA A 128 -11.94 -2.32 5.39
N LEU A 129 -12.01 -3.33 6.26
CA LEU A 129 -11.98 -4.73 5.86
C LEU A 129 -13.21 -5.09 5.02
N THR A 130 -14.41 -4.68 5.45
CA THR A 130 -15.64 -4.86 4.66
C THR A 130 -15.51 -4.25 3.28
N PHE A 131 -14.94 -3.06 3.16
CA PHE A 131 -14.71 -2.43 1.85
C PHE A 131 -13.74 -3.26 0.97
N GLN A 132 -12.65 -3.79 1.53
CA GLN A 132 -11.76 -4.70 0.79
C GLN A 132 -12.49 -5.97 0.33
N CYS A 133 -13.32 -6.57 1.18
CA CYS A 133 -14.13 -7.74 0.80
C CYS A 133 -15.09 -7.40 -0.36
N VAL A 134 -15.73 -6.23 -0.34
CA VAL A 134 -16.61 -5.78 -1.43
C VAL A 134 -15.85 -5.65 -2.74
N LYS A 135 -14.61 -5.14 -2.73
CA LYS A 135 -13.76 -5.07 -3.92
C LYS A 135 -13.44 -6.45 -4.50
N VAL A 136 -13.07 -7.41 -3.64
CA VAL A 136 -12.80 -8.79 -4.07
C VAL A 136 -14.06 -9.42 -4.65
N LEU A 137 -15.23 -9.21 -4.03
CA LEU A 137 -16.50 -9.70 -4.56
C LEU A 137 -16.83 -9.06 -5.92
N ALA A 138 -16.57 -7.77 -6.09
CA ALA A 138 -16.80 -7.09 -7.36
C ALA A 138 -15.90 -7.64 -8.49
N THR A 139 -14.60 -7.88 -8.23
CA THR A 139 -13.70 -8.45 -9.25
C THR A 139 -14.02 -9.91 -9.57
N LEU A 140 -14.43 -10.70 -8.57
CA LEU A 140 -14.93 -12.05 -8.79
C LEU A 140 -16.20 -12.05 -9.66
N ARG A 141 -17.13 -11.13 -9.42
CA ARG A 141 -18.35 -10.99 -10.23
C ARG A 141 -18.02 -10.73 -11.69
N GLU A 142 -17.14 -9.76 -11.99
CA GLU A 142 -16.75 -9.47 -13.37
C GLU A 142 -16.10 -10.66 -14.07
N THR A 143 -15.26 -11.40 -13.33
CA THR A 143 -14.62 -12.63 -13.84
C THR A 143 -15.66 -13.71 -14.15
N LEU A 144 -16.61 -13.93 -13.24
CA LEU A 144 -17.70 -14.89 -13.42
C LEU A 144 -18.62 -14.49 -14.58
N TRP A 145 -18.91 -13.19 -14.74
CA TRP A 145 -19.69 -12.68 -15.85
C TRP A 145 -19.02 -12.98 -17.20
N GLY A 146 -17.71 -12.80 -17.30
CA GLY A 146 -16.94 -13.18 -18.49
C GLY A 146 -17.05 -14.67 -18.83
N VAL A 147 -16.90 -15.55 -17.84
CA VAL A 147 -17.02 -17.01 -18.03
C VAL A 147 -18.43 -17.42 -18.45
N VAL A 148 -19.46 -16.86 -17.80
CA VAL A 148 -20.86 -17.14 -18.15
C VAL A 148 -21.18 -16.65 -19.56
N ALA A 149 -20.71 -15.46 -19.95
CA ALA A 149 -20.92 -14.92 -21.29
C ALA A 149 -20.26 -15.81 -22.38
N GLU A 150 -19.03 -16.29 -22.15
CA GLU A 150 -18.34 -17.20 -23.09
C GLU A 150 -19.04 -18.56 -23.22
N LYS A 151 -19.47 -19.14 -22.10
CA LYS A 151 -20.24 -20.41 -22.11
C LYS A 151 -21.60 -20.23 -22.75
N ALA A 152 -22.29 -19.12 -22.52
CA ALA A 152 -23.55 -18.80 -23.17
C ALA A 152 -23.37 -18.65 -24.69
N LEU A 153 -22.29 -18.02 -25.16
CA LEU A 153 -21.96 -17.96 -26.59
C LEU A 153 -21.71 -19.36 -27.18
N SER A 154 -20.99 -20.20 -26.45
CA SER A 154 -20.68 -21.58 -26.85
C SER A 154 -21.96 -22.45 -26.94
N LEU A 155 -22.90 -22.28 -26.01
CA LEU A 155 -24.21 -22.91 -26.08
C LEU A 155 -25.06 -22.35 -27.24
N ALA A 156 -25.07 -21.03 -27.44
CA ALA A 156 -25.84 -20.40 -28.51
C ALA A 156 -25.37 -20.85 -29.91
N VAL A 157 -24.06 -20.99 -30.13
CA VAL A 157 -23.53 -21.54 -31.40
C VAL A 157 -23.92 -23.01 -31.58
N ALA A 158 -23.90 -23.83 -30.52
CA ALA A 158 -24.32 -25.23 -30.60
C ALA A 158 -25.82 -25.39 -30.91
N THR A 159 -26.67 -24.48 -30.42
CA THR A 159 -28.11 -24.47 -30.70
C THR A 159 -28.42 -23.95 -32.10
N VAL A 160 -27.77 -22.86 -32.54
CA VAL A 160 -27.93 -22.30 -33.90
C VAL A 160 -27.35 -23.20 -34.99
N ALA A 161 -26.33 -24.01 -34.69
CA ALA A 161 -25.79 -24.99 -35.64
C ALA A 161 -26.75 -26.17 -35.90
N LYS A 162 -27.68 -26.46 -34.99
CA LYS A 162 -28.69 -27.53 -35.14
C LYS A 162 -29.95 -27.09 -35.87
N GLU A 163 -30.30 -25.81 -35.82
CA GLU A 163 -31.46 -25.25 -36.51
C GLU A 163 -30.99 -24.18 -37.48
N ARG A 164 -30.90 -24.54 -38.77
CA ARG A 164 -30.56 -23.61 -39.86
C ARG A 164 -31.88 -23.11 -40.49
N PRO A 165 -32.51 -22.02 -40.04
CA PRO A 165 -33.58 -21.40 -40.81
C PRO A 165 -33.00 -20.68 -42.03
N ALA A 166 -33.77 -20.67 -43.12
CA ALA A 166 -33.35 -20.24 -44.46
C ALA A 166 -32.94 -18.76 -44.59
N ASN A 167 -33.02 -17.94 -43.54
CA ASN A 167 -32.59 -16.55 -43.58
C ASN A 167 -32.00 -16.07 -42.23
N PRO A 168 -30.67 -15.83 -42.14
CA PRO A 168 -30.00 -15.46 -40.90
C PRO A 168 -30.39 -14.07 -40.37
N LEU A 169 -30.93 -13.18 -41.20
CA LEU A 169 -31.33 -11.83 -40.76
C LEU A 169 -32.63 -11.82 -39.94
N LEU A 170 -33.51 -12.79 -40.15
CA LEU A 170 -34.77 -12.92 -39.40
C LEU A 170 -34.54 -13.44 -37.97
N ALA A 171 -33.55 -14.30 -37.77
CA ALA A 171 -33.19 -14.84 -36.45
C ALA A 171 -32.59 -13.76 -35.52
N ILE A 172 -31.76 -12.87 -36.07
CA ILE A 172 -31.16 -11.76 -35.31
C ILE A 172 -32.25 -10.76 -34.85
N ALA A 173 -33.25 -10.49 -35.70
CA ALA A 173 -34.35 -9.59 -35.39
C ALA A 173 -35.36 -10.15 -34.36
N ALA A 174 -35.41 -11.47 -34.17
CA ALA A 174 -36.21 -12.13 -33.13
C ALA A 174 -35.48 -12.16 -31.79
N ALA A 175 -34.18 -12.50 -31.78
CA ALA A 175 -33.36 -12.53 -30.57
C ALA A 175 -33.26 -11.17 -29.86
N ILE A 176 -33.25 -10.06 -30.61
CA ILE A 176 -33.23 -8.70 -30.06
C ILE A 176 -34.58 -8.31 -29.41
N ARG A 177 -35.69 -8.95 -29.82
CA ARG A 177 -37.04 -8.63 -29.31
C ARG A 177 -37.48 -9.46 -28.11
N GLY A 178 -36.67 -10.42 -27.64
CA GLY A 178 -36.90 -11.12 -26.38
C GLY A 178 -38.22 -11.90 -26.31
N GLN A 179 -38.61 -12.57 -27.39
CA GLN A 179 -39.59 -13.66 -27.37
C GLN A 179 -38.92 -14.98 -27.72
#